data_AF-A0A6J4JY87-F1
#
_entry.id   AF-A0A6J4JY87-F1
#
_cell.length_a   1.000
_cell.length_b   1.000
_cell.length_c   1.000
_cell.angle_alpha   90.00
_cell.angle_beta   90.00
_cell.angle_gamma   90.00
#
_symmetry.space_group_name_H-M   'P 1'
#
loop_
_entity.id
_entity.type
_entity.pdbx_description
1 polymer ?
#
loop_
_entity_poly.entity_id
_entity_poly.type
_entity_poly.pdbx_seq_one_letter_code
_entity_poly.pdbx_strand_id
1 'polypeptide(L)'
;MHVDFPFHYDHRGRTAETSYEDHIRDMIEQVLFTTPGERVNRPDFGSGALQLVFAPNSPELAATTQYLVQAALQQWMGDLIVVEDIEVL
;
A
#
# COMPACT_ATOMS: atom_id res chain seq x y z
N MET A 1 17.79 -7.44 -6.70
CA MET A 1 18.18 -6.71 -5.47
C MET A 1 17.03 -5.79 -5.15
N HIS A 2 16.24 -6.14 -4.15
CA HIS A 2 15.12 -5.34 -3.66
C HIS A 2 15.47 -4.86 -2.26
N VAL A 3 15.36 -3.56 -2.01
CA VAL A 3 15.59 -2.99 -0.69
C VAL A 3 14.35 -3.26 0.17
N ASP A 4 14.59 -3.70 1.40
CA ASP A 4 13.54 -4.01 2.36
C ASP A 4 12.84 -2.75 2.88
N PHE A 5 11.55 -2.87 3.19
CA PHE A 5 10.76 -1.83 3.83
C PHE A 5 10.14 -2.33 5.15
N PRO A 6 10.24 -1.57 6.25
CA PRO A 6 10.94 -0.29 6.38
C PRO A 6 12.46 -0.46 6.29
N PHE A 7 13.13 0.61 5.85
CA PHE A 7 14.58 0.60 5.68
C PHE A 7 15.31 0.25 6.98
N HIS A 8 16.20 -0.74 6.90
CA HIS A 8 17.10 -1.11 7.98
C HIS A 8 18.39 -1.77 7.44
N TYR A 9 19.31 -2.14 8.33
CA TYR A 9 20.53 -2.87 8.00
C TYR A 9 20.39 -4.37 8.26
N ASP A 10 20.99 -5.20 7.41
CA ASP A 10 21.10 -6.65 7.63
C ASP A 10 22.10 -7.00 8.75
N HIS A 11 22.18 -8.29 9.09
CA HIS A 11 23.12 -8.83 10.08
C HIS A 11 24.61 -8.61 9.74
N ARG A 12 24.93 -8.16 8.52
CA ARG A 12 26.29 -7.88 8.04
C ARG A 12 26.59 -6.38 8.01
N GLY A 13 25.65 -5.53 8.45
CA GLY A 13 25.75 -4.08 8.42
C GLY A 13 25.57 -3.45 7.04
N ARG A 14 24.99 -4.17 6.08
CA ARG A 14 24.63 -3.67 4.73
C ARG A 14 23.16 -3.30 4.69
N THR A 15 22.74 -2.57 3.66
CA THR A 15 21.30 -2.34 3.41
C THR A 15 20.57 -3.69 3.36
N ALA A 16 19.50 -3.81 4.14
CA ALA A 16 18.67 -5.00 4.13
C ALA A 16 18.06 -5.19 2.73
N GLU A 17 18.19 -6.42 2.22
CA GLU A 17 17.54 -6.86 0.99
C GLU A 17 16.44 -7.85 1.33
N THR A 18 15.39 -7.84 0.52
CA THR A 18 14.24 -8.72 0.68
C THR A 18 13.97 -9.52 -0.59
N SER A 19 13.15 -10.56 -0.49
CA SER A 19 12.73 -11.36 -1.66
C SER A 19 11.87 -10.53 -2.61
N TYR A 20 11.64 -11.00 -3.83
CA TYR A 20 10.74 -10.27 -4.74
C TYR A 20 9.30 -10.25 -4.18
N GLU A 21 8.86 -11.39 -3.64
CA GLU A 21 7.54 -11.57 -3.05
C GLU A 21 7.33 -10.66 -1.84
N ASP A 22 8.32 -10.55 -0.97
CA ASP A 22 8.28 -9.64 0.18
C ASP A 22 8.33 -8.18 -0.29
N HIS A 23 9.14 -7.86 -1.31
CA HIS A 23 9.16 -6.51 -1.89
C HIS A 23 7.81 -6.11 -2.48
N ILE A 24 7.04 -7.05 -3.04
CA ILE A 24 5.66 -6.79 -3.48
C ILE A 24 4.77 -6.43 -2.28
N ARG A 25 4.92 -7.13 -1.15
CA ARG A 25 4.18 -6.80 0.09
C ARG A 25 4.57 -5.42 0.62
N ASP A 26 5.86 -5.08 0.59
CA ASP A 26 6.38 -3.77 0.96
C ASP A 26 5.80 -2.64 0.10
N MET A 27 5.65 -2.88 -1.21
CA MET A 27 5.03 -1.92 -2.12
C MET A 27 3.54 -1.76 -1.85
N ILE A 28 2.82 -2.86 -1.56
CA ILE A 28 1.41 -2.81 -1.12
C ILE A 28 1.30 -1.98 0.16
N GLU A 29 2.14 -2.24 1.15
CA GLU A 29 2.15 -1.49 2.42
C GLU A 29 2.31 0.01 2.19
N GLN A 30 3.26 0.39 1.34
CA GLN A 30 3.47 1.79 0.97
C GLN A 30 2.27 2.41 0.25
N VAL A 31 1.58 1.68 -0.64
CA VAL A 31 0.35 2.20 -1.28
C VAL A 31 -0.76 2.37 -0.26
N LEU A 32 -0.99 1.39 0.61
CA LEU A 32 -2.08 1.39 1.57
C LEU A 32 -1.93 2.49 2.62
N PHE A 33 -0.73 2.67 3.17
CA PHE A 33 -0.49 3.57 4.30
C PHE A 33 0.10 4.93 3.93
N THR A 34 0.20 5.26 2.64
CA THR A 34 0.50 6.63 2.19
C THR A 34 -0.80 7.39 1.93
N THR A 35 -0.89 8.62 2.43
CA THR A 35 -2.02 9.51 2.10
C THR A 35 -1.71 10.28 0.81
N PRO A 36 -2.65 10.39 -0.15
CA PRO A 36 -2.48 11.27 -1.31
C PRO A 36 -2.08 12.69 -0.88
N GLY A 37 -1.06 13.23 -1.54
CA GLY A 37 -0.41 14.51 -1.21
C GLY A 37 0.86 14.40 -0.37
N GLU A 38 1.14 13.22 0.22
CA GLU A 38 2.32 13.03 1.08
C GLU A 38 3.64 12.92 0.29
N ARG A 39 3.61 12.27 -0.89
CA ARG A 39 4.81 12.05 -1.70
C ARG A 39 5.11 13.25 -2.61
N VAL A 40 6.31 13.82 -2.46
CA VAL A 40 6.83 14.84 -3.36
C VAL A 40 6.85 14.33 -4.80
N ASN A 41 6.40 15.17 -5.74
CA ASN A 41 6.28 14.85 -7.17
C ASN A 41 5.35 13.66 -7.52
N ARG A 42 4.60 13.13 -6.55
CA ARG A 42 3.55 12.12 -6.76
C ARG A 42 2.34 12.41 -5.87
N PRO A 43 1.64 13.54 -6.10
CA PRO A 43 0.54 13.95 -5.23
C PRO A 43 -0.62 12.94 -5.21
N ASP A 44 -0.81 12.16 -6.28
CA ASP A 44 -1.91 11.19 -6.36
C ASP A 44 -1.55 9.79 -5.80
N PHE A 45 -0.32 9.60 -5.29
CA PHE A 45 0.11 8.30 -4.77
C PHE A 45 -0.44 8.04 -3.36
N GLY A 46 -1.01 6.85 -3.16
CA GLY A 46 -1.61 6.40 -1.91
C GLY A 46 -3.04 5.89 -2.08
N SER A 47 -3.60 5.27 -1.04
CA SER A 47 -4.96 4.72 -1.06
C SER A 47 -6.03 5.69 -0.53
N GLY A 48 -5.63 6.62 0.35
CA GLY A 48 -6.58 7.47 1.08
C GLY A 48 -7.35 6.76 2.20
N ALA A 49 -7.15 5.46 2.41
CA ALA A 49 -7.88 4.67 3.40
C ALA A 49 -7.71 5.21 4.84
N LEU A 50 -6.55 5.80 5.16
CA LEU A 50 -6.28 6.40 6.47
C LEU A 50 -7.24 7.54 6.85
N GLN A 51 -7.87 8.20 5.88
CA GLN A 51 -8.84 9.26 6.13
C GLN A 51 -10.17 8.71 6.69
N LEU A 52 -10.41 7.40 6.55
CA LEU A 52 -11.64 6.73 6.93
C LEU A 52 -11.62 6.16 8.35
N VAL A 53 -10.46 6.07 9.00
CA VAL A 53 -10.24 5.36 10.28
C VAL A 53 -11.17 5.85 11.42
N PHE A 54 -11.55 7.13 11.38
CA PHE A 54 -12.41 7.73 12.41
C PHE A 54 -13.86 7.95 11.94
N ALA A 55 -14.22 7.49 10.75
CA ALA A 55 -15.60 7.53 10.27
C ALA A 55 -16.46 6.48 11.01
N PRO A 56 -17.76 6.74 11.20
CA PRO A 56 -18.68 5.74 11.76
C PRO A 56 -18.72 4.49 10.88
N ASN A 57 -18.60 3.31 11.49
CA ASN A 57 -18.62 2.05 10.74
C ASN A 57 -20.00 1.82 10.10
N SER A 58 -20.01 1.51 8.81
CA SER A 58 -21.22 1.21 8.04
C SER A 58 -20.88 0.38 6.79
N PRO A 59 -21.86 -0.30 6.17
CA PRO A 59 -21.65 -0.99 4.89
C PRO A 59 -21.14 -0.05 3.78
N GLU A 60 -21.58 1.21 3.79
CA GLU A 60 -21.11 2.23 2.83
C GLU A 60 -19.64 2.59 3.07
N LEU A 61 -19.18 2.66 4.33
CA LEU A 61 -17.78 2.86 4.66
C LEU A 61 -16.93 1.68 4.18
N ALA A 62 -17.40 0.45 4.39
CA ALA A 62 -16.72 -0.76 3.93
C ALA A 62 -16.59 -0.77 2.40
N ALA A 63 -17.67 -0.53 1.67
CA ALA A 63 -17.67 -0.45 0.20
C ALA A 63 -16.76 0.67 -0.33
N THR A 64 -16.75 1.83 0.33
CA THR A 64 -15.86 2.95 -0.01
C THR A 64 -14.39 2.57 0.19
N THR A 65 -14.08 1.93 1.32
CA THR A 65 -12.72 1.46 1.65
C THR A 65 -12.24 0.43 0.63
N GLN A 66 -13.09 -0.55 0.31
CA GLN A 66 -12.81 -1.57 -0.71
C GLN A 66 -12.50 -0.93 -2.06
N TYR A 67 -13.34 0.00 -2.53
CA TYR A 67 -13.14 0.68 -3.81
C TYR A 67 -11.84 1.50 -3.84
N LEU A 68 -11.55 2.27 -2.78
CA LEU A 68 -10.33 3.07 -2.70
C LEU A 68 -9.07 2.21 -2.73
N VAL A 69 -9.05 1.13 -1.96
CA VAL A 69 -7.92 0.19 -1.94
C VAL A 69 -7.75 -0.48 -3.31
N GLN A 70 -8.84 -0.94 -3.92
CA GLN A 70 -8.81 -1.58 -5.23
C GLN A 70 -8.29 -0.65 -6.32
N ALA A 71 -8.82 0.58 -6.37
CA ALA A 71 -8.41 1.58 -7.34
C ALA A 71 -6.92 1.94 -7.18
N ALA A 72 -6.44 2.12 -5.94
CA ALA A 72 -5.05 2.47 -5.68
C ALA A 72 -4.08 1.33 -6.06
N LEU A 73 -4.39 0.09 -5.69
CA LEU A 73 -3.58 -1.07 -6.09
C LEU A 73 -3.57 -1.26 -7.60
N GLN A 74 -4.73 -1.12 -8.26
CA GLN A 74 -4.79 -1.21 -9.73
C GLN A 74 -3.98 -0.11 -10.42
N GLN A 75 -4.08 1.13 -9.94
CA GLN A 75 -3.37 2.28 -10.51
C GLN A 75 -1.84 2.17 -10.34
N TRP A 76 -1.37 1.75 -9.17
CA TRP A 76 0.05 1.81 -8.82
C TRP A 76 0.78 0.47 -8.93
N MET A 77 0.05 -0.65 -8.94
CA MET A 77 0.62 -2.00 -8.92
C MET A 77 0.03 -2.93 -9.99
N GLY A 78 -0.84 -2.46 -10.89
CA GLY A 78 -1.50 -3.30 -11.90
C GLY A 78 -0.56 -4.00 -12.89
N ASP A 79 0.67 -3.49 -13.06
CA ASP A 79 1.70 -4.14 -13.87
C ASP A 79 2.48 -5.24 -13.11
N LEU A 80 2.29 -5.35 -11.79
CA LEU A 80 3.04 -6.22 -10.89
C LEU A 80 2.18 -7.29 -10.25
N ILE A 81 0.93 -6.99 -9.95
CA ILE A 81 -0.02 -7.89 -9.28
C ILE A 81 -1.36 -7.91 -9.98
N VAL A 82 -2.08 -9.02 -9.84
CA VAL A 82 -3.52 -9.11 -10.13
C VAL A 82 -4.25 -9.08 -8.81
N VAL A 83 -5.12 -8.10 -8.61
CA VAL A 83 -5.99 -8.03 -7.43
C VAL A 83 -7.16 -8.98 -7.66
N GLU A 84 -7.16 -10.11 -6.97
CA GLU A 84 -8.25 -11.10 -7.07
C GLU A 84 -9.48 -10.68 -6.27
N ASP A 85 -9.27 -10.24 -5.03
CA ASP A 85 -10.33 -9.81 -4.13
C ASP A 85 -9.80 -8.84 -3.05
N ILE A 86 -10.69 -7.99 -2.53
CA ILE A 86 -10.45 -7.15 -1.35
C ILE A 86 -11.66 -7.28 -0.44
N GLU A 87 -11.46 -7.89 0.73
CA GLU A 87 -12.48 -8.03 1.75
C GLU A 87 -12.28 -6.99 2.86
N VAL A 88 -13.35 -6.27 3.21
CA VAL A 88 -13.38 -5.32 4.33
C VAL A 88 -14.44 -5.80 5.32
N LEU A 89 -14.00 -6.16 6.53
CA LEU A 89 -14.80 -6.81 7.58
C LEU A 89 -15.44 -5.81 8.56
#